data_AF-A0A374VG45-F1
#
_entry.id   AF-A0A374VG45-F1
#
_cell.length_a   1.000
_cell.length_b   1.000
_cell.length_c   1.000
_cell.angle_alpha   90.00
_cell.angle_beta   90.00
_cell.angle_gamma   90.00
#
_symmetry.space_group_name_H-M   'P 1'
#
loop_
_entity.id
_entity.type
_entity.pdbx_description
1 polymer ?
#
loop_
_entity_poly.entity_id
_entity_poly.type
_entity_poly.pdbx_seq_one_letter_code
_entity_poly.pdbx_strand_id
1 'polypeptide(L)'
;MSTDIIVRFTDSYEQKVGDIKKIVGLMSPKSIIKIIDTLDLDANPRNSRLGSVTDAIQASIRADELSPTQKLFPFKSKGILLASSSYESLDRGRYRLSFASHDEVEGILDGGHNTLAIGSYILSEAEHALGNRPPKKNEVTIWDSFKQTWMNRRTDIEEYLSLLREEKAALKEKGISTLDFSIPVELLVPTDPNDALCVENFRTSLLEICDARNNNAQLTQGTKGNQEGLFDSFKALYAEKYPEFAAKISWKTNDGNPIESRKLVALSWIPLSLISSNVTSGDIEAPQLPLVYSGKEKCQEKFLQLMRDDRVSKAAGSARRELKNPQVLSALKVATDLPGLYDEIYSRFPKHYNKTGSYGKIGAVKSLKNSRNEYKTPFFEKATDNPVPDGFIYPLVCGLRALMEADDQGKVYWKTDPHKFLDSPAFENVVAQYSGVIQQSDYDPQKVGKGAMSYTAVENSMKLAVLMG
;
A
#
# COMPACT_ATOMS: atom_id res chain seq x y z
N MET A 1 -6.66 16.85 15.16
CA MET A 1 -7.78 17.82 15.14
C MET A 1 -8.83 17.28 14.19
N SER A 2 -10.11 17.40 14.51
CA SER A 2 -11.17 17.03 13.55
C SER A 2 -11.32 18.12 12.49
N THR A 3 -11.65 17.72 11.27
CA THR A 3 -11.89 18.64 10.15
C THR A 3 -13.34 18.53 9.70
N ASP A 4 -13.96 19.69 9.50
CA ASP A 4 -15.36 19.79 9.10
C ASP A 4 -15.52 20.15 7.62
N ILE A 5 -16.42 19.42 6.96
CA ILE A 5 -16.79 19.65 5.56
C ILE A 5 -18.29 19.85 5.50
N ILE A 6 -18.74 20.85 4.73
CA ILE A 6 -20.15 21.00 4.41
C ILE A 6 -20.36 20.53 2.98
N VAL A 7 -21.18 19.50 2.81
CA VAL A 7 -21.63 19.01 1.51
C VAL A 7 -23.08 19.42 1.28
N ARG A 8 -23.45 19.68 0.03
CA ARG A 8 -24.83 20.00 -0.35
C ARG A 8 -25.29 19.06 -1.45
N PHE A 9 -26.41 18.38 -1.19
CA PHE A 9 -27.07 17.54 -2.17
C PHE A 9 -28.26 18.26 -2.81
N THR A 10 -28.45 18.01 -4.09
CA THR A 10 -29.69 18.27 -4.84
C THR A 10 -30.29 16.93 -5.26
N ASP A 11 -31.59 16.91 -5.55
CA ASP A 11 -32.31 15.71 -6.00
C ASP A 11 -32.04 14.50 -5.09
N SER A 12 -32.05 14.75 -3.77
CA SER A 12 -31.60 13.78 -2.78
C SER A 12 -32.74 12.93 -2.24
N TYR A 13 -32.42 11.67 -1.96
CA TYR A 13 -33.29 10.71 -1.29
C TYR A 13 -32.58 10.11 -0.08
N GLU A 14 -33.31 9.90 1.00
CA GLU A 14 -32.81 9.26 2.22
C GLU A 14 -33.41 7.86 2.39
N GLN A 15 -32.55 6.89 2.72
CA GLN A 15 -32.91 5.53 3.05
C GLN A 15 -32.30 5.14 4.40
N LYS A 16 -33.05 4.46 5.26
CA LYS A 16 -32.56 3.94 6.55
C LYS A 16 -32.72 2.42 6.58
N VAL A 17 -31.66 1.71 6.96
CA VAL A 17 -31.64 0.25 7.15
C VAL A 17 -30.75 -0.08 8.34
N GLY A 18 -31.34 -0.61 9.42
CA GLY A 18 -30.61 -0.86 10.67
C GLY A 18 -29.94 0.42 11.18
N ASP A 19 -28.65 0.32 11.54
CA ASP A 19 -27.86 1.43 12.09
C ASP A 19 -27.30 2.38 11.03
N ILE A 20 -27.61 2.16 9.74
CA ILE A 20 -27.08 2.94 8.62
C ILE A 20 -28.18 3.76 7.94
N LYS A 21 -27.90 5.05 7.75
CA LYS A 21 -28.66 5.97 6.91
C LYS A 21 -27.83 6.31 5.69
N LYS A 22 -28.42 6.11 4.52
CA LYS A 22 -27.84 6.44 3.23
C LYS A 22 -28.59 7.61 2.62
N ILE A 23 -27.85 8.66 2.29
CA ILE A 23 -28.32 9.79 1.51
C ILE A 23 -27.74 9.65 0.11
N VAL A 24 -28.60 9.58 -0.91
CA VAL A 24 -28.17 9.53 -2.32
C VAL A 24 -28.62 10.82 -2.97
N GLY A 25 -27.75 11.50 -3.69
CA GLY A 25 -28.13 12.70 -4.43
C GLY A 25 -27.05 13.17 -5.39
N LEU A 26 -27.26 14.37 -5.92
CA LEU A 26 -26.33 15.04 -6.81
C LEU A 26 -25.60 16.15 -6.07
N MET A 27 -24.34 16.35 -6.41
CA MET A 27 -23.48 17.37 -5.80
C MET A 27 -22.83 18.24 -6.87
N SER A 28 -22.73 19.55 -6.59
CA SER A 28 -21.99 20.47 -7.46
C SER A 28 -20.49 20.16 -7.43
N PRO A 29 -19.77 20.28 -8.56
CA PRO A 29 -18.32 20.14 -8.62
C PRO A 29 -17.60 21.09 -7.68
N LYS A 30 -18.17 22.27 -7.39
CA LYS A 30 -17.59 23.21 -6.43
C LYS A 30 -17.51 22.64 -5.01
N SER A 31 -18.41 21.73 -4.64
CA SER A 31 -18.40 21.09 -3.31
C SER A 31 -17.31 20.02 -3.20
N ILE A 32 -16.90 19.40 -4.32
CA ILE A 32 -15.83 18.41 -4.31
C ILE A 32 -14.48 19.03 -3.95
N ILE A 33 -14.29 20.33 -4.24
CA ILE A 33 -13.05 21.04 -3.95
C ILE A 33 -12.74 20.95 -2.46
N LYS A 34 -13.74 21.20 -1.59
CA LYS A 34 -13.55 21.11 -0.14
C LYS A 34 -13.35 19.67 0.36
N ILE A 35 -13.94 18.69 -0.33
CA ILE A 35 -13.68 17.26 -0.08
C ILE A 35 -12.21 16.95 -0.40
N ILE A 36 -11.71 17.37 -1.57
CA ILE A 36 -10.32 17.17 -1.97
C ILE A 36 -9.37 18.00 -1.12
N ASP A 37 -9.76 19.16 -0.60
CA ASP A 37 -8.91 19.94 0.32
C ASP A 37 -8.71 19.19 1.64
N THR A 38 -9.76 18.53 2.14
CA THR A 38 -9.81 18.05 3.52
C THR A 38 -9.51 16.55 3.65
N LEU A 39 -9.96 15.73 2.70
CA LEU A 39 -9.87 14.28 2.77
C LEU A 39 -8.76 13.72 1.90
N ASP A 40 -8.31 12.53 2.27
CA ASP A 40 -7.44 11.67 1.47
C ASP A 40 -8.18 10.39 1.07
N LEU A 41 -7.50 9.45 0.41
CA LEU A 41 -7.99 8.11 0.10
C LEU A 41 -7.60 7.08 1.19
N ASP A 42 -7.43 7.54 2.43
CA ASP A 42 -7.06 6.72 3.59
C ASP A 42 -8.05 5.56 3.80
N ALA A 43 -9.36 5.88 3.84
CA ALA A 43 -10.42 4.87 3.97
C ALA A 43 -10.66 4.05 2.69
N ASN A 44 -10.15 4.50 1.54
CA ASN A 44 -10.25 3.74 0.29
C ASN A 44 -9.23 2.59 0.28
N PRO A 45 -9.61 1.38 -0.17
CA PRO A 45 -8.68 0.25 -0.26
C PRO A 45 -7.59 0.49 -1.29
N ARG A 46 -7.86 1.33 -2.29
CA ARG A 46 -6.96 1.57 -3.42
C ARG A 46 -6.61 3.04 -3.50
N ASN A 47 -5.36 3.30 -3.82
CA ASN A 47 -5.01 4.58 -4.39
C ASN A 47 -5.50 4.67 -5.85
N SER A 48 -5.93 5.86 -6.23
CA SER A 48 -6.40 6.11 -7.59
C SER A 48 -5.26 6.49 -8.53
N ARG A 49 -5.39 6.11 -9.80
CA ARG A 49 -4.40 6.42 -10.84
C ARG A 49 -5.08 6.89 -12.12
N LEU A 50 -4.51 7.88 -12.78
CA LEU A 50 -4.93 8.30 -14.12
C LEU A 50 -4.71 7.19 -15.14
N GLY A 51 -5.70 7.02 -16.02
CA GLY A 51 -5.70 6.06 -17.11
C GLY A 51 -7.02 6.08 -17.86
N SER A 52 -7.31 5.03 -18.62
CA SER A 52 -8.50 4.96 -19.48
C SER A 52 -9.82 5.22 -18.75
N VAL A 53 -9.94 4.79 -17.49
CA VAL A 53 -11.14 5.02 -16.66
C VAL A 53 -11.31 6.51 -16.35
N THR A 54 -10.25 7.18 -15.89
CA THR A 54 -10.30 8.62 -15.58
C THR A 54 -10.50 9.45 -16.84
N ASP A 55 -9.92 9.03 -17.97
CA ASP A 55 -10.10 9.68 -19.27
C ASP A 55 -11.56 9.62 -19.73
N ALA A 56 -12.21 8.45 -19.58
CA ALA A 56 -13.63 8.27 -19.90
C ALA A 56 -14.56 9.10 -18.99
N ILE A 57 -14.21 9.23 -17.70
CA ILE A 57 -14.90 10.10 -16.76
C ILE A 57 -14.81 11.56 -17.22
N GLN A 58 -13.60 12.05 -17.51
CA GLN A 58 -13.40 13.43 -17.98
C GLN A 58 -14.08 13.70 -19.33
N ALA A 59 -14.07 12.73 -20.25
CA ALA A 59 -14.80 12.84 -21.50
C ALA A 59 -16.32 12.97 -21.28
N SER A 60 -16.86 12.22 -20.30
CA SER A 60 -18.28 12.32 -19.93
C SER A 60 -18.63 13.67 -19.30
N ILE A 61 -17.74 14.21 -18.45
CA ILE A 61 -17.90 15.56 -17.87
C ILE A 61 -17.93 16.62 -18.97
N ARG A 62 -16.95 16.60 -19.89
CA ARG A 62 -16.90 17.55 -21.01
C ARG A 62 -18.15 17.48 -21.89
N ALA A 63 -18.67 16.27 -22.14
CA ALA A 63 -19.91 16.09 -22.91
C ALA A 63 -21.12 16.75 -22.22
N ASP A 64 -21.23 16.61 -20.90
CA ASP A 64 -22.28 17.25 -20.12
C ASP A 64 -22.14 18.79 -20.13
N GLU A 65 -20.93 19.33 -20.03
CA GLU A 65 -20.73 20.78 -20.06
C GLU A 65 -21.05 21.42 -21.42
N LEU A 66 -20.80 20.71 -22.52
CA LEU A 66 -21.17 21.15 -23.86
C LEU A 66 -22.68 21.06 -24.10
N SER A 67 -23.41 20.27 -23.32
CA SER A 67 -24.84 20.06 -23.50
C SER A 67 -25.69 20.83 -22.46
N PRO A 68 -26.54 21.77 -22.88
CA PRO A 68 -27.40 22.50 -21.96
C PRO A 68 -28.56 21.65 -21.40
N THR A 69 -28.95 20.58 -22.08
CA THR A 69 -30.17 19.81 -21.75
C THR A 69 -29.89 18.35 -21.42
N GLN A 70 -28.81 17.77 -21.94
CA GLN A 70 -28.50 16.35 -21.77
C GLN A 70 -27.32 16.19 -20.83
N LYS A 71 -27.61 16.13 -19.52
CA LYS A 71 -26.63 15.89 -18.45
C LYS A 71 -26.64 14.41 -18.07
N LEU A 72 -25.75 13.62 -18.67
CA LEU A 72 -25.71 12.15 -18.50
C LEU A 72 -24.63 11.66 -17.54
N PHE A 73 -23.67 12.49 -17.15
CA PHE A 73 -22.59 12.10 -16.25
C PHE A 73 -23.10 11.46 -14.94
N PRO A 74 -24.16 11.95 -14.27
CA PRO A 74 -24.73 11.29 -13.10
C PRO A 74 -25.15 9.84 -13.30
N PHE A 75 -25.54 9.47 -14.52
CA PHE A 75 -26.02 8.12 -14.86
C PHE A 75 -24.92 7.23 -15.44
N LYS A 76 -23.83 7.84 -15.93
CA LYS A 76 -22.66 7.13 -16.47
C LYS A 76 -21.63 6.80 -15.39
N SER A 77 -21.61 7.56 -14.29
CA SER A 77 -20.66 7.39 -13.20
C SER A 77 -21.25 6.67 -12.00
N LYS A 78 -20.42 5.84 -11.34
CA LYS A 78 -20.73 5.30 -10.00
C LYS A 78 -20.66 6.34 -8.90
N GLY A 79 -20.10 7.52 -9.19
CA GLY A 79 -20.03 8.60 -8.23
C GLY A 79 -19.00 8.42 -7.13
N ILE A 80 -19.27 9.06 -6.00
CA ILE A 80 -18.42 9.05 -4.81
C ILE A 80 -19.25 8.52 -3.65
N LEU A 81 -18.70 7.57 -2.89
CA LEU A 81 -19.28 7.09 -1.65
C LEU A 81 -18.51 7.69 -0.48
N LEU A 82 -19.19 8.51 0.31
CA LEU A 82 -18.68 9.11 1.53
C LEU A 82 -19.25 8.39 2.75
N ALA A 83 -18.49 8.32 3.83
CA ALA A 83 -19.00 7.87 5.13
C ALA A 83 -18.43 8.71 6.27
N SER A 84 -19.28 9.08 7.23
CA SER A 84 -18.88 9.80 8.44
C SER A 84 -19.79 9.41 9.61
N SER A 85 -19.21 9.11 10.77
CA SER A 85 -19.98 8.83 11.99
C SER A 85 -20.50 10.09 12.67
N SER A 86 -19.79 11.21 12.51
CA SER A 86 -20.14 12.48 13.13
C SER A 86 -20.68 13.43 12.08
N TYR A 87 -21.99 13.68 12.11
CA TYR A 87 -22.64 14.55 11.15
C TYR A 87 -23.79 15.37 11.75
N GLU A 88 -24.10 16.49 11.10
CA GLU A 88 -25.26 17.33 11.40
C GLU A 88 -26.02 17.65 10.11
N SER A 89 -27.32 17.37 10.10
CA SER A 89 -28.22 17.81 9.03
C SER A 89 -28.48 19.30 9.15
N LEU A 90 -28.28 20.03 8.06
CA LEU A 90 -28.53 21.47 7.93
C LEU A 90 -29.65 21.73 6.90
N ASP A 91 -30.09 22.97 6.79
CA ASP A 91 -31.14 23.34 5.82
C ASP A 91 -30.70 23.14 4.36
N ARG A 92 -31.69 22.85 3.49
CA ARG A 92 -31.56 22.80 2.02
C ARG A 92 -30.62 21.71 1.52
N GLY A 93 -30.73 20.52 2.10
CA GLY A 93 -29.94 19.34 1.70
C GLY A 93 -28.46 19.46 2.04
N ARG A 94 -28.10 20.28 3.04
CA ARG A 94 -26.72 20.45 3.49
C ARG A 94 -26.44 19.54 4.66
N TYR A 95 -25.23 19.01 4.72
CA TYR A 95 -24.75 18.18 5.83
C TYR A 95 -23.36 18.65 6.23
N ARG A 96 -23.17 18.91 7.52
CA ARG A 96 -21.84 19.09 8.10
C ARG A 96 -21.33 17.72 8.51
N LEU A 97 -20.17 17.35 8.00
CA LEU A 97 -19.49 16.09 8.27
C LEU A 97 -18.19 16.40 9.00
N SER A 98 -17.90 15.65 10.05
CA SER A 98 -16.66 15.78 10.82
C SER A 98 -15.83 14.51 10.66
N PHE A 99 -14.54 14.69 10.40
CA PHE A 99 -13.59 13.60 10.21
C PHE A 99 -12.45 13.71 11.21
N ALA A 100 -12.00 12.58 11.76
CA ALA A 100 -10.72 12.54 12.43
C ALA A 100 -9.58 12.67 11.41
N SER A 101 -8.47 13.28 11.81
CA SER A 101 -7.27 13.34 10.97
C SER A 101 -6.78 11.93 10.67
N HIS A 102 -6.53 11.62 9.40
CA HIS A 102 -6.09 10.29 8.94
C HIS A 102 -7.00 9.14 9.39
N ASP A 103 -8.33 9.35 9.36
CA ASP A 103 -9.27 8.26 9.60
C ASP A 103 -9.22 7.25 8.45
N GLU A 104 -8.71 6.05 8.74
CA GLU A 104 -8.59 4.95 7.78
C GLU A 104 -9.91 4.15 7.61
N VAL A 105 -10.99 4.56 8.29
CA VAL A 105 -12.31 3.91 8.25
C VAL A 105 -13.36 4.82 7.62
N GLU A 106 -13.27 6.14 7.84
CA GLU A 106 -14.22 7.15 7.36
C GLU A 106 -13.62 8.08 6.31
N GLY A 107 -14.46 8.64 5.43
CA GLY A 107 -14.02 9.49 4.31
C GLY A 107 -14.53 8.95 2.97
N ILE A 108 -13.66 8.94 1.95
CA ILE A 108 -13.99 8.44 0.61
C ILE A 108 -13.84 6.91 0.57
N LEU A 109 -14.95 6.19 0.74
CA LEU A 109 -14.95 4.71 0.71
C LEU A 109 -14.85 4.15 -0.71
N ASP A 110 -15.49 4.80 -1.68
CA ASP A 110 -15.48 4.42 -3.09
C ASP A 110 -15.51 5.67 -3.98
N GLY A 111 -15.05 5.54 -5.21
CA GLY A 111 -14.95 6.65 -6.15
C GLY A 111 -13.63 7.40 -6.10
N GLY A 112 -12.54 6.80 -5.63
CA GLY A 112 -11.20 7.42 -5.67
C GLY A 112 -10.81 7.85 -7.10
N HIS A 113 -11.05 7.01 -8.12
CA HIS A 113 -10.82 7.37 -9.52
C HIS A 113 -11.75 8.49 -10.01
N ASN A 114 -13.01 8.53 -9.56
CA ASN A 114 -13.93 9.63 -9.87
C ASN A 114 -13.40 10.94 -9.26
N THR A 115 -12.98 10.89 -8.00
CA THR A 115 -12.43 12.04 -7.28
C THR A 115 -11.16 12.55 -7.96
N LEU A 116 -10.22 11.67 -8.31
CA LEU A 116 -9.00 12.03 -9.04
C LEU A 116 -9.31 12.61 -10.43
N ALA A 117 -10.23 11.99 -11.17
CA ALA A 117 -10.60 12.45 -12.52
C ALA A 117 -11.25 13.84 -12.50
N ILE A 118 -12.20 14.07 -11.58
CA ILE A 118 -12.88 15.36 -11.39
C ILE A 118 -11.90 16.41 -10.88
N GLY A 119 -11.07 16.08 -9.89
CA GLY A 119 -10.05 16.98 -9.36
C GLY A 119 -9.03 17.38 -10.42
N SER A 120 -8.51 16.42 -11.19
CA SER A 120 -7.58 16.68 -12.29
C SER A 120 -8.21 17.51 -13.41
N TYR A 121 -9.52 17.32 -13.64
CA TYR A 121 -10.28 18.14 -14.58
C TYR A 121 -10.35 19.60 -14.11
N ILE A 122 -10.82 19.84 -12.88
CA ILE A 122 -10.91 21.17 -12.27
C ILE A 122 -9.55 21.87 -12.28
N LEU A 123 -8.48 21.16 -11.89
CA LEU A 123 -7.14 21.71 -11.89
C LEU A 123 -6.71 22.12 -13.30
N SER A 124 -6.92 21.26 -14.30
CA SER A 124 -6.57 21.59 -15.70
C SER A 124 -7.34 22.80 -16.24
N GLU A 125 -8.62 22.94 -15.90
CA GLU A 125 -9.45 24.07 -16.33
C GLU A 125 -9.05 25.37 -15.61
N ALA A 126 -8.65 25.30 -14.33
CA ALA A 126 -8.13 26.43 -13.59
C ALA A 126 -6.82 26.96 -14.20
N GLU A 127 -5.85 26.08 -14.50
CA GLU A 127 -4.61 26.49 -15.14
C GLU A 127 -4.86 27.11 -16.53
N HIS A 128 -5.79 26.53 -17.29
CA HIS A 128 -6.16 27.07 -18.60
C HIS A 128 -6.80 28.46 -18.50
N ALA A 129 -7.64 28.68 -17.48
CA ALA A 129 -8.25 29.99 -17.23
C ALA A 129 -7.24 31.08 -16.91
N LEU A 130 -6.18 30.74 -16.18
CA LEU A 130 -5.12 31.67 -15.78
C LEU A 130 -3.98 31.78 -16.80
N GLY A 131 -4.02 30.99 -17.88
CA GLY A 131 -2.93 30.93 -18.87
C GLY A 131 -1.66 30.27 -18.34
N ASN A 132 -1.75 29.49 -17.26
CA ASN A 132 -0.66 28.78 -16.65
C ASN A 132 -0.33 27.48 -17.41
N ARG A 133 0.84 26.90 -17.12
CA ARG A 133 1.21 25.60 -17.69
C ARG A 133 0.33 24.49 -17.08
N PRO A 134 -0.20 23.56 -17.90
CA PRO A 134 -0.91 22.41 -17.36
C PRO A 134 0.03 21.57 -16.47
N PRO A 135 -0.52 20.84 -15.47
CA PRO A 135 0.27 19.92 -14.68
C PRO A 135 0.87 18.84 -15.58
N LYS A 136 2.14 18.50 -15.32
CA LYS A 136 2.81 17.40 -16.01
C LYS A 136 2.13 16.09 -15.62
N LYS A 137 2.14 15.10 -16.51
CA LYS A 137 1.52 13.79 -16.24
C LYS A 137 1.97 13.19 -14.90
N ASN A 138 3.27 13.19 -14.61
CA ASN A 138 3.82 12.66 -13.36
C ASN A 138 3.40 13.46 -12.10
N GLU A 139 3.03 14.73 -12.23
CA GLU A 139 2.52 15.57 -11.13
C GLU A 139 1.11 15.15 -10.71
N VAL A 140 0.33 14.46 -11.57
CA VAL A 140 -1.07 14.11 -11.31
C VAL A 140 -1.43 12.65 -11.55
N THR A 141 -0.44 11.78 -11.85
CA THR A 141 -0.71 10.39 -12.26
C THR A 141 -1.34 9.56 -11.16
N ILE A 142 -0.89 9.71 -9.91
CA ILE A 142 -1.44 9.00 -8.74
C ILE A 142 -2.02 10.01 -7.77
N TRP A 143 -2.88 9.53 -6.87
CA TRP A 143 -3.54 10.39 -5.88
C TRP A 143 -2.55 11.26 -5.09
N ASP A 144 -1.49 10.68 -4.51
CA ASP A 144 -0.55 11.42 -3.65
C ASP A 144 0.13 12.57 -4.40
N SER A 145 0.63 12.32 -5.61
CA SER A 145 1.25 13.37 -6.44
C SER A 145 0.21 14.44 -6.82
N PHE A 146 -1.00 14.00 -7.18
CA PHE A 146 -2.10 14.89 -7.50
C PHE A 146 -2.47 15.77 -6.31
N LYS A 147 -2.63 15.20 -5.12
CA LYS A 147 -2.97 15.90 -3.87
C LYS A 147 -1.91 16.95 -3.52
N GLN A 148 -0.63 16.62 -3.66
CA GLN A 148 0.46 17.57 -3.48
C GLN A 148 0.37 18.72 -4.49
N THR A 149 0.17 18.41 -5.77
CA THR A 149 0.04 19.42 -6.84
C THR A 149 -1.19 20.29 -6.65
N TRP A 150 -2.32 19.70 -6.26
CA TRP A 150 -3.58 20.36 -5.94
C TRP A 150 -3.40 21.37 -4.81
N MET A 151 -2.73 20.98 -3.72
CA MET A 151 -2.41 21.89 -2.61
C MET A 151 -1.47 23.02 -3.04
N ASN A 152 -0.42 22.70 -3.81
CA ASN A 152 0.53 23.70 -4.32
C ASN A 152 -0.12 24.73 -5.26
N ARG A 153 -1.19 24.34 -5.96
CA ARG A 153 -1.92 25.17 -6.92
C ARG A 153 -3.33 25.54 -6.42
N ARG A 154 -3.55 25.49 -5.09
CA ARG A 154 -4.89 25.71 -4.52
C ARG A 154 -5.36 27.15 -4.70
N THR A 155 -4.44 28.12 -4.74
CA THR A 155 -4.71 29.53 -5.03
C THR A 155 -5.28 29.72 -6.43
N ASP A 156 -4.68 29.06 -7.42
CA ASP A 156 -5.11 29.10 -8.83
C ASP A 156 -6.55 28.60 -8.98
N ILE A 157 -6.92 27.53 -8.25
CA ILE A 157 -8.29 27.03 -8.20
C ILE A 157 -9.24 28.07 -7.59
N GLU A 158 -8.82 28.80 -6.56
CA GLU A 158 -9.64 29.86 -5.94
C GLU A 158 -9.86 31.05 -6.87
N GLU A 159 -8.83 31.44 -7.63
CA GLU A 159 -8.91 32.49 -8.63
C GLU A 159 -9.84 32.08 -9.77
N TYR A 160 -9.72 30.84 -10.26
CA TYR A 160 -10.66 30.26 -11.22
C TYR A 160 -12.11 30.26 -10.71
N LEU A 161 -12.35 29.92 -9.43
CA LEU A 161 -13.69 29.99 -8.83
C LEU A 161 -14.24 31.44 -8.78
N SER A 162 -13.36 32.43 -8.69
CA SER A 162 -13.72 33.86 -8.71
C SER A 162 -14.08 34.29 -10.15
N LEU A 163 -13.28 33.90 -11.14
CA LEU A 163 -13.60 34.10 -12.56
C LEU A 163 -14.92 33.43 -12.96
N LEU A 164 -15.26 32.26 -12.41
CA LEU A 164 -16.55 31.61 -12.64
C LEU A 164 -17.75 32.42 -12.13
N ARG A 165 -17.55 33.30 -11.14
CA ARG A 165 -18.59 34.18 -10.59
C ARG A 165 -18.72 35.47 -11.39
N GLU A 166 -17.60 36.02 -11.82
CA GLU A 166 -17.52 37.36 -12.41
C GLU A 166 -17.55 37.35 -13.95
N GLU A 167 -16.91 36.36 -14.57
CA GLU A 167 -16.61 36.33 -16.01
C GLU A 167 -17.06 35.03 -16.70
N LYS A 168 -18.14 34.40 -16.22
CA LYS A 168 -18.62 33.09 -16.71
C LYS A 168 -18.80 33.04 -18.25
N ALA A 169 -19.28 34.11 -18.87
CA ALA A 169 -19.46 34.19 -20.31
C ALA A 169 -18.13 34.15 -21.07
N ALA A 170 -17.12 34.90 -20.61
CA ALA A 170 -15.80 34.95 -21.21
C ALA A 170 -15.05 33.61 -21.10
N LEU A 171 -15.20 32.90 -19.97
CA LEU A 171 -14.66 31.54 -19.82
C LEU A 171 -15.28 30.58 -20.84
N LYS A 172 -16.60 30.64 -21.01
CA LYS A 172 -17.32 29.81 -21.98
C LYS A 172 -16.88 30.09 -23.42
N GLU A 173 -16.66 31.36 -23.79
CA GLU A 173 -16.14 31.74 -25.11
C GLU A 173 -14.73 31.19 -25.37
N LYS A 174 -13.89 31.12 -24.34
CA LYS A 174 -12.56 30.50 -24.37
C LYS A 174 -12.60 28.96 -24.32
N GLY A 175 -13.79 28.35 -24.29
CA GLY A 175 -13.96 26.91 -24.17
C GLY A 175 -13.50 26.34 -22.82
N ILE A 176 -13.37 27.19 -21.80
CA ILE A 176 -13.05 26.78 -20.43
C ILE A 176 -14.33 26.35 -19.74
N SER A 177 -14.24 25.25 -19.01
CA SER A 177 -15.29 24.70 -18.16
C SER A 177 -15.95 25.77 -17.30
N THR A 178 -17.27 25.68 -17.15
CA THR A 178 -17.99 26.49 -16.16
C THR A 178 -18.44 25.69 -14.94
N LEU A 179 -17.94 24.45 -14.84
CA LEU A 179 -18.32 23.42 -13.88
C LEU A 179 -19.83 23.13 -13.90
N ASP A 180 -20.43 23.13 -15.10
CA ASP A 180 -21.86 22.91 -15.30
C ASP A 180 -22.19 21.42 -15.50
N PHE A 181 -21.91 20.63 -14.47
CA PHE A 181 -22.25 19.21 -14.39
C PHE A 181 -22.60 18.82 -12.96
N SER A 182 -23.15 17.62 -12.76
CA SER A 182 -23.55 17.11 -11.45
C SER A 182 -22.84 15.81 -11.12
N ILE A 183 -22.35 15.68 -9.89
CA ILE A 183 -21.64 14.49 -9.43
C ILE A 183 -22.63 13.62 -8.65
N PRO A 184 -22.84 12.34 -9.00
CA PRO A 184 -23.62 11.45 -8.17
C PRO A 184 -22.83 11.12 -6.90
N VAL A 185 -23.44 11.28 -5.74
CA VAL A 185 -22.79 11.05 -4.44
C VAL A 185 -23.74 10.26 -3.53
N GLU A 186 -23.18 9.26 -2.88
CA GLU A 186 -23.80 8.52 -1.79
C GLU A 186 -23.09 8.92 -0.48
N LEU A 187 -23.84 9.21 0.58
CA LEU A 187 -23.33 9.51 1.91
C LEU A 187 -23.93 8.51 2.91
N LEU A 188 -23.07 7.77 3.60
CA LEU A 188 -23.42 6.89 4.70
C LEU A 188 -23.15 7.59 6.03
N VAL A 189 -24.15 7.58 6.90
CA VAL A 189 -24.07 8.11 8.26
C VAL A 189 -24.83 7.17 9.21
N PRO A 190 -24.54 7.17 10.51
CA PRO A 190 -25.35 6.41 11.47
C PRO A 190 -26.80 6.92 11.49
N THR A 191 -27.76 6.04 11.79
CA THR A 191 -29.16 6.47 11.90
C THR A 191 -29.37 7.45 13.05
N ASP A 192 -28.70 7.19 14.17
CA ASP A 192 -28.60 8.05 15.35
C ASP A 192 -27.12 8.29 15.72
N PRO A 193 -26.57 9.48 15.44
CA PRO A 193 -25.18 9.81 15.79
C PRO A 193 -24.96 10.02 17.30
N ASN A 194 -26.00 10.09 18.12
CA ASN A 194 -25.89 10.25 19.58
C ASN A 194 -25.92 8.92 20.32
N ASP A 195 -26.28 7.82 19.65
CA ASP A 195 -26.22 6.47 20.21
C ASP A 195 -24.85 5.84 19.91
N ALA A 196 -24.07 5.63 20.97
CA ALA A 196 -22.73 5.05 20.86
C ALA A 196 -22.74 3.64 20.22
N LEU A 197 -23.76 2.82 20.49
CA LEU A 197 -23.86 1.49 19.91
C LEU A 197 -24.19 1.57 18.41
N CYS A 198 -25.10 2.46 18.02
CA CYS A 198 -25.40 2.73 16.61
C CYS A 198 -24.15 3.18 15.85
N VAL A 199 -23.36 4.09 16.45
CA VAL A 199 -22.12 4.60 15.85
C VAL A 199 -21.06 3.48 15.72
N GLU A 200 -20.89 2.65 16.74
CA GLU A 200 -19.94 1.53 16.70
C GLU A 200 -20.32 0.49 15.64
N ASN A 201 -21.60 0.11 15.57
CA ASN A 201 -22.13 -0.83 14.56
C ASN A 201 -21.96 -0.27 13.14
N PHE A 202 -22.27 1.02 12.95
CA PHE A 202 -22.04 1.74 11.70
C PHE A 202 -20.56 1.67 11.30
N ARG A 203 -19.64 2.08 12.17
CA ARG A 203 -18.18 2.08 11.89
C ARG A 203 -17.67 0.67 11.57
N THR A 204 -18.17 -0.35 12.26
CA THR A 204 -17.78 -1.76 12.03
C THR A 204 -18.21 -2.26 10.65
N SER A 205 -19.34 -1.77 10.14
CA SER A 205 -19.85 -2.16 8.82
C SER A 205 -19.11 -1.48 7.66
N LEU A 206 -18.43 -0.35 7.89
CA LEU A 206 -17.83 0.44 6.81
C LEU A 206 -16.77 -0.30 6.01
N LEU A 207 -15.94 -1.13 6.65
CA LEU A 207 -14.88 -1.87 5.96
C LEU A 207 -15.47 -2.91 5.01
N GLU A 208 -16.49 -3.66 5.44
CA GLU A 208 -17.18 -4.64 4.60
C GLU A 208 -17.89 -3.98 3.41
N ILE A 209 -18.55 -2.85 3.66
CA ILE A 209 -19.21 -2.05 2.61
C ILE A 209 -18.17 -1.55 1.61
N CYS A 210 -17.06 -1.00 2.09
CA CYS A 210 -15.96 -0.49 1.29
C CYS A 210 -15.37 -1.59 0.39
N ASP A 211 -15.13 -2.77 0.98
CA ASP A 211 -14.66 -3.96 0.28
C ASP A 211 -15.63 -4.40 -0.85
N ALA A 212 -16.93 -4.45 -0.55
CA ALA A 212 -17.95 -4.88 -1.50
C ALA A 212 -18.12 -3.89 -2.67
N ARG A 213 -18.06 -2.58 -2.38
CA ARG A 213 -18.23 -1.52 -3.39
C ARG A 213 -17.05 -1.42 -4.36
N ASN A 214 -15.85 -1.72 -3.88
CA ASN A 214 -14.62 -1.68 -4.70
C ASN A 214 -14.39 -2.93 -5.58
N ASN A 215 -15.33 -3.88 -5.61
CA ASN A 215 -15.16 -5.20 -6.24
C ASN A 215 -15.33 -5.24 -7.77
N ASN A 216 -15.29 -4.11 -8.49
CA ASN A 216 -15.33 -4.09 -9.97
C ASN A 216 -14.13 -4.82 -10.61
N ALA A 217 -13.03 -4.91 -9.85
CA ALA A 217 -12.01 -5.93 -9.97
C ALA A 217 -11.76 -6.44 -8.55
N GLN A 218 -11.55 -7.74 -8.35
CA GLN A 218 -11.39 -8.32 -7.01
C GLN A 218 -10.24 -7.63 -6.25
N LEU A 219 -10.52 -7.16 -5.04
CA LEU A 219 -9.47 -6.66 -4.15
C LEU A 219 -8.50 -7.79 -3.81
N THR A 220 -7.20 -7.52 -3.88
CA THR A 220 -6.20 -8.50 -3.45
C THR A 220 -6.29 -8.71 -1.94
N GLN A 221 -5.94 -9.90 -1.46
CA GLN A 221 -5.97 -10.21 -0.03
C GLN A 221 -5.07 -9.24 0.77
N GLY A 222 -3.91 -8.87 0.21
CA GLY A 222 -3.03 -7.86 0.80
C GLY A 222 -3.73 -6.52 1.02
N THR A 223 -4.47 -6.02 0.02
CA THR A 223 -5.19 -4.74 0.18
C THR A 223 -6.23 -4.81 1.30
N LYS A 224 -7.01 -5.90 1.37
CA LYS A 224 -8.00 -6.11 2.44
C LYS A 224 -7.36 -6.15 3.83
N GLY A 225 -6.30 -6.95 3.95
CA GLY A 225 -5.55 -7.05 5.20
C GLY A 225 -4.93 -5.74 5.66
N ASN A 226 -4.59 -4.85 4.72
CA ASN A 226 -4.11 -3.51 5.05
C ASN A 226 -5.20 -2.64 5.65
N GLN A 227 -6.43 -2.68 5.14
CA GLN A 227 -7.56 -1.95 5.73
C GLN A 227 -7.98 -2.49 7.09
N GLU A 228 -7.86 -3.80 7.28
CA GLU A 228 -8.08 -4.46 8.58
C GLU A 228 -7.01 -4.09 9.62
N GLY A 229 -5.94 -3.36 9.25
CA GLY A 229 -4.85 -2.99 10.15
C GLY A 229 -3.82 -4.09 10.42
N LEU A 230 -3.88 -5.22 9.70
CA LEU A 230 -3.05 -6.40 9.97
C LEU A 230 -1.55 -6.19 9.70
N PHE A 231 -1.19 -5.11 9.00
CA PHE A 231 0.19 -4.74 8.74
C PHE A 231 0.70 -3.61 9.65
N ASP A 232 -0.15 -2.98 10.45
CA ASP A 232 0.17 -1.70 11.10
C ASP A 232 1.34 -1.80 12.07
N SER A 233 1.41 -2.88 12.86
CA SER A 233 2.57 -3.10 13.73
C SER A 233 3.85 -3.26 12.92
N PHE A 234 3.79 -3.90 11.74
CA PHE A 234 4.98 -4.05 10.90
C PHE A 234 5.39 -2.73 10.24
N LYS A 235 4.41 -1.92 9.80
CA LYS A 235 4.63 -0.54 9.33
C LYS A 235 5.31 0.30 10.39
N ALA A 236 4.78 0.28 11.62
CA ALA A 236 5.30 1.05 12.75
C ALA A 236 6.75 0.67 13.07
N LEU A 237 7.08 -0.63 13.06
CA LEU A 237 8.45 -1.10 13.27
C LEU A 237 9.42 -0.60 12.20
N TYR A 238 9.00 -0.60 10.92
CA TYR A 238 9.83 -0.01 9.86
C TYR A 238 9.95 1.51 10.00
N ALA A 239 8.87 2.21 10.33
CA ALA A 239 8.89 3.66 10.50
C ALA A 239 9.78 4.08 11.68
N GLU A 240 9.78 3.33 12.78
CA GLU A 240 10.64 3.56 13.94
C GLU A 240 12.12 3.34 13.59
N LYS A 241 12.43 2.27 12.87
CA LYS A 241 13.81 1.84 12.63
C LYS A 241 14.46 2.48 11.40
N TYR A 242 13.71 2.62 10.31
CA TYR A 242 14.16 3.11 9.02
C TYR A 242 13.12 4.04 8.35
N PRO A 243 12.92 5.28 8.87
CA PRO A 243 11.87 6.18 8.38
C PRO A 243 11.89 6.40 6.85
N GLU A 244 13.07 6.61 6.27
CA GLU A 244 13.23 6.84 4.81
C GLU A 244 12.89 5.59 3.99
N PHE A 245 13.22 4.40 4.49
CA PHE A 245 12.87 3.15 3.83
C PHE A 245 11.37 2.87 3.96
N ALA A 246 10.79 3.13 5.14
CA ALA A 246 9.37 2.95 5.41
C ALA A 246 8.49 3.75 4.44
N ALA A 247 8.88 4.99 4.12
CA ALA A 247 8.19 5.84 3.15
C ALA A 247 8.20 5.28 1.72
N LYS A 248 9.14 4.38 1.39
CA LYS A 248 9.26 3.73 0.06
C LYS A 248 8.47 2.42 -0.04
N ILE A 249 7.75 2.00 1.00
CA ILE A 249 6.98 0.75 1.01
C ILE A 249 5.57 1.00 0.45
N SER A 250 5.15 0.17 -0.50
CA SER A 250 3.78 0.11 -1.02
C SER A 250 2.96 -0.92 -0.24
N TRP A 251 1.91 -0.45 0.43
CA TRP A 251 0.96 -1.25 1.21
C TRP A 251 -0.41 -1.38 0.54
N LYS A 252 -0.78 -0.42 -0.33
CA LYS A 252 -1.98 -0.46 -1.16
C LYS A 252 -1.62 -0.52 -2.63
N THR A 253 -2.60 -0.93 -3.43
CA THR A 253 -2.48 -0.88 -4.89
C THR A 253 -2.40 0.56 -5.36
N ASN A 254 -1.47 0.86 -6.27
CA ASN A 254 -1.18 2.18 -6.85
C ASN A 254 -0.52 3.22 -5.94
N ASP A 255 0.12 2.83 -4.84
CA ASP A 255 0.93 3.79 -4.05
C ASP A 255 2.10 4.39 -4.84
N GLY A 256 2.53 3.73 -5.93
CA GLY A 256 3.68 4.19 -6.73
C GLY A 256 5.04 3.97 -6.07
N ASN A 257 5.05 3.49 -4.84
CA ASN A 257 6.24 3.19 -4.05
C ASN A 257 7.00 1.95 -4.58
N PRO A 258 8.35 1.97 -4.59
CA PRO A 258 9.16 0.95 -5.26
C PRO A 258 9.24 -0.39 -4.50
N ILE A 259 9.04 -0.40 -3.18
CA ILE A 259 9.17 -1.60 -2.35
C ILE A 259 7.79 -2.20 -2.06
N GLU A 260 7.45 -3.31 -2.72
CA GLU A 260 6.19 -3.99 -2.46
C GLU A 260 6.20 -4.69 -1.08
N SER A 261 5.24 -4.36 -0.22
CA SER A 261 5.07 -4.96 1.13
C SER A 261 5.10 -6.50 1.14
N ARG A 262 4.56 -7.16 0.11
CA ARG A 262 4.57 -8.63 0.00
C ARG A 262 5.98 -9.24 0.05
N LYS A 263 7.02 -8.51 -0.38
CA LYS A 263 8.41 -8.96 -0.27
C LYS A 263 8.85 -8.99 1.20
N LEU A 264 8.49 -7.96 1.97
CA LEU A 264 8.80 -7.85 3.39
C LEU A 264 8.02 -8.87 4.22
N VAL A 265 6.75 -9.07 3.89
CA VAL A 265 5.92 -10.12 4.49
C VAL A 265 6.50 -11.51 4.21
N ALA A 266 6.96 -11.78 2.99
CA ALA A 266 7.65 -13.03 2.69
C ALA A 266 8.91 -13.22 3.54
N LEU A 267 9.77 -12.18 3.68
CA LEU A 267 10.95 -12.24 4.54
C LEU A 267 10.59 -12.45 6.03
N SER A 268 9.48 -11.87 6.50
CA SER A 268 9.04 -12.02 7.89
C SER A 268 8.74 -13.46 8.29
N TRP A 269 8.48 -14.35 7.31
CA TRP A 269 8.32 -15.77 7.58
C TRP A 269 9.59 -16.47 8.06
N ILE A 270 10.77 -15.90 7.85
CA ILE A 270 12.03 -16.45 8.35
C ILE A 270 11.99 -16.51 9.90
N PRO A 271 11.81 -15.40 10.65
CA PRO A 271 11.65 -15.47 12.09
C PRO A 271 10.28 -16.04 12.53
N LEU A 272 9.17 -15.74 11.84
CA LEU A 272 7.85 -16.28 12.23
C LEU A 272 7.78 -17.81 12.14
N SER A 273 8.61 -18.45 11.31
CA SER A 273 8.70 -19.91 11.24
C SER A 273 9.22 -20.58 12.52
N LEU A 274 9.79 -19.81 13.46
CA LEU A 274 10.23 -20.33 14.75
C LEU A 274 9.09 -20.45 15.77
N ILE A 275 8.01 -19.69 15.59
CA ILE A 275 6.98 -19.48 16.62
C ILE A 275 5.54 -19.65 16.15
N SER A 276 5.25 -19.53 14.85
CA SER A 276 3.89 -19.51 14.30
C SER A 276 3.04 -20.70 14.73
N SER A 277 3.57 -21.91 14.64
CA SER A 277 2.87 -23.13 15.07
C SER A 277 2.60 -23.13 16.58
N ASN A 278 3.58 -22.71 17.40
CA ASN A 278 3.43 -22.66 18.86
C ASN A 278 2.38 -21.63 19.30
N VAL A 279 2.42 -20.42 18.72
CA VAL A 279 1.46 -19.34 18.98
C VAL A 279 0.04 -19.73 18.63
N THR A 280 -0.12 -20.57 17.61
CA THR A 280 -1.43 -20.98 17.06
C THR A 280 -1.79 -22.41 17.40
N SER A 281 -1.10 -23.03 18.37
CA SER A 281 -1.35 -24.42 18.80
C SER A 281 -1.37 -25.44 17.64
N GLY A 282 -0.60 -25.20 16.58
CA GLY A 282 -0.52 -26.06 15.39
C GLY A 282 -1.41 -25.64 14.22
N ASP A 283 -2.35 -24.70 14.41
CA ASP A 283 -3.36 -24.38 13.38
C ASP A 283 -2.75 -23.68 12.15
N ILE A 284 -1.66 -22.94 12.34
CA ILE A 284 -0.99 -22.20 11.26
C ILE A 284 0.47 -22.60 11.19
N GLU A 285 0.78 -23.41 10.19
CA GLU A 285 2.16 -23.77 9.83
C GLU A 285 2.83 -22.70 8.96
N ALA A 286 4.13 -22.53 9.15
CA ALA A 286 4.95 -21.67 8.29
C ALA A 286 4.98 -22.18 6.83
N PRO A 287 5.04 -21.27 5.83
CA PRO A 287 5.30 -21.67 4.46
C PRO A 287 6.69 -22.31 4.34
N GLN A 288 6.85 -23.22 3.39
CA GLN A 288 8.15 -23.77 3.04
C GLN A 288 9.08 -22.65 2.57
N LEU A 289 10.34 -22.64 3.01
CA LEU A 289 11.30 -21.55 2.75
C LEU A 289 11.44 -21.14 1.27
N PRO A 290 11.40 -22.05 0.27
CA PRO A 290 11.42 -21.65 -1.14
C PRO A 290 10.30 -20.69 -1.55
N LEU A 291 9.15 -20.72 -0.86
CA LEU A 291 8.03 -19.82 -1.13
C LEU A 291 8.35 -18.35 -0.77
N VAL A 292 9.33 -18.09 0.09
CA VAL A 292 9.81 -16.72 0.36
C VAL A 292 10.32 -16.08 -0.95
N TYR A 293 10.95 -16.88 -1.81
CA TYR A 293 11.34 -16.46 -3.16
C TYR A 293 10.17 -16.54 -4.16
N SER A 294 9.59 -17.73 -4.34
CA SER A 294 8.72 -18.03 -5.49
C SER A 294 7.23 -17.92 -5.24
N GLY A 295 6.79 -17.74 -3.99
CA GLY A 295 5.39 -17.84 -3.56
C GLY A 295 4.99 -16.73 -2.58
N LYS A 296 5.37 -15.47 -2.89
CA LYS A 296 5.11 -14.31 -2.03
C LYS A 296 3.63 -14.09 -1.71
N GLU A 297 2.75 -14.41 -2.66
CA GLU A 297 1.28 -14.36 -2.45
C GLU A 297 0.84 -15.35 -1.37
N LYS A 298 1.30 -16.61 -1.46
CA LYS A 298 1.02 -17.64 -0.44
C LYS A 298 1.60 -17.28 0.94
N CYS A 299 2.77 -16.64 0.96
CA CYS A 299 3.33 -16.10 2.21
C CYS A 299 2.43 -15.00 2.79
N GLN A 300 1.91 -14.10 1.94
CA GLN A 300 0.99 -13.06 2.38
C GLN A 300 -0.34 -13.66 2.88
N GLU A 301 -0.92 -14.63 2.19
CA GLU A 301 -2.15 -15.31 2.62
C GLU A 301 -2.01 -15.92 4.02
N LYS A 302 -0.94 -16.69 4.25
CA LYS A 302 -0.67 -17.25 5.59
C LYS A 302 -0.42 -16.17 6.63
N PHE A 303 0.21 -15.05 6.24
CA PHE A 303 0.49 -13.96 7.19
C PHE A 303 -0.81 -13.33 7.66
N LEU A 304 -1.74 -13.09 6.73
CA LEU A 304 -3.06 -12.58 7.04
C LEU A 304 -3.85 -13.57 7.91
N GLN A 305 -3.75 -14.88 7.64
CA GLN A 305 -4.34 -15.91 8.49
C GLN A 305 -3.79 -15.84 9.93
N LEU A 306 -2.48 -15.73 10.09
CA LEU A 306 -1.81 -15.55 11.39
C LEU A 306 -2.28 -14.28 12.10
N MET A 307 -2.31 -13.15 11.41
CA MET A 307 -2.68 -11.87 12.00
C MET A 307 -4.18 -11.76 12.33
N ARG A 308 -5.05 -12.54 11.66
CA ARG A 308 -6.49 -12.61 11.98
C ARG A 308 -6.80 -13.51 13.18
N ASP A 309 -5.88 -14.38 13.58
CA ASP A 309 -6.06 -15.26 14.74
C ASP A 309 -6.25 -14.46 16.04
N ASP A 310 -7.24 -14.82 16.85
CA ASP A 310 -7.55 -14.14 18.12
C ASP A 310 -6.48 -14.35 19.20
N ARG A 311 -5.55 -15.29 19.03
CA ARG A 311 -4.36 -15.42 19.90
C ARG A 311 -3.27 -14.43 19.51
N VAL A 312 -3.29 -13.92 18.28
CA VAL A 312 -2.28 -13.01 17.72
C VAL A 312 -2.72 -11.55 17.82
N SER A 313 -3.94 -11.27 17.38
CA SER A 313 -4.49 -9.91 17.34
C SER A 313 -5.80 -9.82 18.12
N LYS A 314 -6.25 -8.60 18.41
CA LYS A 314 -7.56 -8.29 18.99
C LYS A 314 -8.29 -7.27 18.10
N ALA A 315 -9.61 -7.20 18.23
CA ALA A 315 -10.36 -6.09 17.63
C ALA A 315 -9.89 -4.75 18.21
N ALA A 316 -9.81 -3.73 17.35
CA ALA A 316 -9.30 -2.40 17.67
C ALA A 316 -10.32 -1.30 17.34
N GLY A 317 -11.60 -1.57 17.62
CA GLY A 317 -12.73 -0.73 17.20
C GLY A 317 -12.99 -0.82 15.70
N SER A 318 -14.25 -0.67 15.29
CA SER A 318 -14.69 -0.93 13.91
C SER A 318 -14.27 -2.33 13.42
N ALA A 319 -13.99 -2.51 12.13
CA ALA A 319 -13.52 -3.77 11.56
C ALA A 319 -11.99 -3.97 11.64
N ARG A 320 -11.26 -3.10 12.35
CA ARG A 320 -9.80 -3.15 12.44
C ARG A 320 -9.31 -4.10 13.53
N ARG A 321 -8.07 -4.57 13.38
CA ARG A 321 -7.39 -5.45 14.32
C ARG A 321 -6.00 -4.91 14.67
N GLU A 322 -5.62 -5.09 15.93
CA GLU A 322 -4.32 -4.69 16.46
C GLU A 322 -3.56 -5.92 16.98
N LEU A 323 -2.28 -6.03 16.63
CA LEU A 323 -1.39 -7.07 17.15
C LEU A 323 -1.28 -6.95 18.67
N LYS A 324 -1.56 -8.04 19.39
CA LYS A 324 -1.39 -8.12 20.85
C LYS A 324 -0.31 -9.11 21.29
N ASN A 325 0.03 -10.07 20.44
CA ASN A 325 0.92 -11.16 20.82
C ASN A 325 2.39 -10.70 20.82
N PRO A 326 3.09 -10.76 21.97
CA PRO A 326 4.46 -10.27 22.07
C PRO A 326 5.49 -11.14 21.33
N GLN A 327 5.21 -12.44 21.16
CA GLN A 327 6.07 -13.37 20.42
C GLN A 327 6.06 -13.02 18.93
N VAL A 328 4.87 -12.83 18.35
CA VAL A 328 4.73 -12.37 16.96
C VAL A 328 5.37 -10.99 16.78
N LEU A 329 5.15 -10.05 17.70
CA LEU A 329 5.79 -8.74 17.65
C LEU A 329 7.33 -8.83 17.64
N SER A 330 7.92 -9.69 18.48
CA SER A 330 9.38 -9.90 18.50
C SER A 330 9.92 -10.49 17.19
N ALA A 331 9.20 -11.43 16.58
CA ALA A 331 9.56 -11.96 15.27
C ALA A 331 9.50 -10.90 14.17
N LEU A 332 8.48 -10.02 14.19
CA LEU A 332 8.39 -8.89 13.25
C LEU A 332 9.52 -7.87 13.47
N LYS A 333 9.94 -7.64 14.72
CA LYS A 333 11.10 -6.80 15.03
C LYS A 333 12.38 -7.34 14.38
N VAL A 334 12.66 -8.62 14.55
CA VAL A 334 13.79 -9.29 13.87
C VAL A 334 13.63 -9.23 12.33
N ALA A 335 12.41 -9.39 11.82
CA ALA A 335 12.16 -9.32 10.38
C ALA A 335 12.51 -7.96 9.76
N THR A 336 12.48 -6.86 10.53
CA THR A 336 12.87 -5.53 10.01
C THR A 336 14.34 -5.43 9.61
N ASP A 337 15.22 -6.29 10.14
CA ASP A 337 16.64 -6.34 9.76
C ASP A 337 16.87 -6.98 8.39
N LEU A 338 15.97 -7.87 7.97
CA LEU A 338 16.19 -8.75 6.82
C LEU A 338 16.37 -8.02 5.48
N PRO A 339 15.69 -6.90 5.17
CA PRO A 339 15.98 -6.13 3.96
C PRO A 339 17.42 -5.61 3.91
N GLY A 340 17.97 -5.17 5.06
CA GLY A 340 19.34 -4.68 5.15
C GLY A 340 20.35 -5.82 5.01
N LEU A 341 20.08 -6.94 5.69
CA LEU A 341 20.91 -8.15 5.61
C LEU A 341 20.87 -8.77 4.20
N TYR A 342 19.73 -8.70 3.50
CA TYR A 342 19.63 -9.09 2.10
C TYR A 342 20.60 -8.28 1.24
N ASP A 343 20.59 -6.96 1.39
CA ASP A 343 21.46 -6.05 0.63
C ASP A 343 22.95 -6.28 0.96
N GLU A 344 23.29 -6.58 2.21
CA GLU A 344 24.67 -6.94 2.60
C GLU A 344 25.13 -8.24 1.98
N ILE A 345 24.31 -9.30 2.05
CA ILE A 345 24.61 -10.57 1.38
C ILE A 345 24.76 -10.34 -0.12
N TYR A 346 23.84 -9.60 -0.74
CA TYR A 346 23.85 -9.26 -2.16
C TYR A 346 25.18 -8.62 -2.56
N SER A 347 25.63 -7.59 -1.84
CA SER A 347 26.87 -6.87 -2.17
C SER A 347 28.14 -7.71 -1.96
N ARG A 348 28.14 -8.60 -0.97
CA ARG A 348 29.31 -9.43 -0.64
C ARG A 348 29.40 -10.70 -1.51
N PHE A 349 28.26 -11.19 -2.00
CA PHE A 349 28.16 -12.46 -2.71
C PHE A 349 29.15 -12.62 -3.87
N PRO A 350 29.32 -11.64 -4.80
CA PRO A 350 30.27 -11.78 -5.90
C PRO A 350 31.70 -12.03 -5.44
N LYS A 351 32.15 -11.30 -4.41
CA LYS A 351 33.51 -11.42 -3.86
C LYS A 351 33.74 -12.80 -3.24
N HIS A 352 32.79 -13.27 -2.44
CA HIS A 352 32.91 -14.58 -1.78
C HIS A 352 32.79 -15.73 -2.80
N TYR A 353 31.88 -15.63 -3.76
CA TYR A 353 31.76 -16.63 -4.84
C TYR A 353 33.05 -16.76 -5.66
N ASN A 354 33.76 -15.65 -5.91
CA ASN A 354 35.02 -15.66 -6.66
C ASN A 354 36.18 -16.38 -5.96
N LYS A 355 36.03 -16.80 -4.70
CA LYS A 355 37.03 -17.64 -4.01
C LYS A 355 37.05 -19.07 -4.56
N THR A 356 35.90 -19.57 -5.02
CA THR A 356 35.75 -20.95 -5.50
C THR A 356 35.31 -21.05 -6.97
N GLY A 357 34.87 -19.94 -7.56
CA GLY A 357 34.40 -19.89 -8.94
C GLY A 357 34.73 -18.59 -9.66
N SER A 358 34.09 -18.37 -10.81
CA SER A 358 34.24 -17.13 -11.59
C SER A 358 32.86 -16.49 -11.81
N TYR A 359 32.46 -15.64 -10.88
CA TYR A 359 31.13 -15.03 -10.81
C TYR A 359 30.74 -14.32 -12.11
N GLY A 360 31.65 -13.50 -12.66
CA GLY A 360 31.41 -12.76 -13.90
C GLY A 360 31.27 -13.61 -15.16
N LYS A 361 31.61 -14.91 -15.10
CA LYS A 361 31.44 -15.83 -16.23
C LYS A 361 30.05 -16.46 -16.30
N ILE A 362 29.27 -16.39 -15.22
CA ILE A 362 27.92 -16.96 -15.14
C ILE A 362 26.98 -16.25 -16.14
N GLY A 363 26.28 -17.04 -16.97
CA GLY A 363 25.38 -16.51 -18.01
C GLY A 363 24.28 -15.60 -17.46
N ALA A 364 23.61 -16.02 -16.38
CA ALA A 364 22.58 -15.22 -15.73
C ALA A 364 23.11 -13.86 -15.20
N VAL A 365 24.33 -13.82 -14.69
CA VAL A 365 24.97 -12.57 -14.23
C VAL A 365 25.25 -11.64 -15.39
N LYS A 366 25.78 -12.17 -16.50
CA LYS A 366 26.02 -11.38 -17.73
C LYS A 366 24.74 -10.74 -18.26
N SER A 367 23.62 -11.46 -18.19
CA SER A 367 22.32 -10.95 -18.65
C SER A 367 21.78 -9.76 -17.83
N LEU A 368 22.24 -9.60 -16.59
CA LEU A 368 21.84 -8.49 -15.71
C LEU A 368 22.74 -7.26 -15.84
N LYS A 369 23.89 -7.36 -16.52
CA LYS A 369 24.79 -6.22 -16.70
C LYS A 369 24.17 -5.19 -17.63
N ASN A 370 24.33 -3.92 -17.30
CA ASN A 370 23.86 -2.81 -18.12
C ASN A 370 25.04 -2.01 -18.70
N SER A 371 24.78 -1.21 -19.73
CA SER A 371 25.81 -0.43 -20.42
C SER A 371 26.44 0.68 -19.59
N ARG A 372 25.75 1.14 -18.54
CA ARG A 372 26.24 2.18 -17.62
C ARG A 372 27.12 1.64 -16.50
N ASN A 373 27.13 0.31 -16.31
CA ASN A 373 27.81 -0.38 -15.22
C ASN A 373 27.43 0.17 -13.83
N GLU A 374 26.18 0.61 -13.69
CA GLU A 374 25.62 1.14 -12.43
C GLU A 374 24.62 0.12 -11.88
N TYR A 375 24.90 -0.40 -10.68
CA TYR A 375 24.01 -1.35 -10.00
C TYR A 375 23.71 -0.87 -8.59
N LYS A 376 22.54 -1.27 -8.10
CA LYS A 376 22.05 -0.90 -6.78
C LYS A 376 21.54 -2.14 -6.05
N THR A 377 21.63 -2.12 -4.72
CA THR A 377 21.03 -3.17 -3.90
C THR A 377 19.50 -3.08 -3.91
N PRO A 378 18.77 -4.20 -3.79
CA PRO A 378 17.32 -4.21 -4.04
C PRO A 378 16.45 -3.43 -3.06
N PHE A 379 16.86 -3.24 -1.79
CA PHE A 379 16.01 -2.60 -0.78
C PHE A 379 16.42 -1.16 -0.46
N PHE A 380 17.69 -0.93 -0.15
CA PHE A 380 18.23 0.37 0.24
C PHE A 380 18.92 1.11 -0.91
N GLU A 381 18.92 0.54 -2.11
CA GLU A 381 19.44 1.18 -3.33
C GLU A 381 20.91 1.62 -3.24
N LYS A 382 21.72 0.95 -2.41
CA LYS A 382 23.14 1.24 -2.23
C LYS A 382 23.92 0.82 -3.47
N ALA A 383 24.88 1.63 -3.91
CA ALA A 383 25.71 1.30 -5.06
C ALA A 383 26.49 -0.01 -4.84
N THR A 384 26.62 -0.82 -5.90
CA THR A 384 27.35 -2.09 -5.87
C THR A 384 28.03 -2.37 -7.21
N ASP A 385 29.13 -3.11 -7.17
CA ASP A 385 29.99 -3.34 -8.34
C ASP A 385 29.38 -4.32 -9.35
N ASN A 386 28.51 -5.23 -8.89
CA ASN A 386 27.94 -6.26 -9.74
C ASN A 386 26.45 -6.51 -9.41
N PRO A 387 25.62 -6.79 -10.42
CA PRO A 387 24.27 -7.26 -10.18
C PRO A 387 24.29 -8.72 -9.72
N VAL A 388 23.31 -9.13 -8.92
CA VAL A 388 23.14 -10.52 -8.47
C VAL A 388 21.71 -10.99 -8.74
N PRO A 389 21.53 -12.16 -9.39
CA PRO A 389 20.21 -12.75 -9.51
C PRO A 389 19.61 -13.08 -8.13
N ASP A 390 18.41 -12.59 -7.86
CA ASP A 390 17.70 -12.82 -6.58
C ASP A 390 17.68 -14.30 -6.16
N GLY A 391 17.44 -15.20 -7.11
CA GLY A 391 17.38 -16.64 -6.84
C GLY A 391 18.64 -17.22 -6.18
N PHE A 392 19.80 -16.58 -6.33
CA PHE A 392 21.02 -16.97 -5.63
C PHE A 392 21.07 -16.45 -4.19
N ILE A 393 20.40 -15.34 -3.87
CA ILE A 393 20.47 -14.67 -2.56
C ILE A 393 19.45 -15.22 -1.56
N TYR A 394 18.23 -15.54 -2.00
CA TYR A 394 17.15 -15.95 -1.09
C TYR A 394 17.50 -17.17 -0.20
N PRO A 395 18.19 -18.22 -0.69
CA PRO A 395 18.63 -19.32 0.18
C PRO A 395 19.55 -18.85 1.31
N LEU A 396 20.51 -17.96 1.03
CA LEU A 396 21.42 -17.37 2.03
C LEU A 396 20.67 -16.53 3.07
N VAL A 397 19.74 -15.70 2.62
CA VAL A 397 18.92 -14.85 3.52
C VAL A 397 18.01 -15.71 4.40
N CYS A 398 17.38 -16.76 3.85
CA CYS A 398 16.61 -17.70 4.65
C CYS A 398 17.49 -18.49 5.63
N GLY A 399 18.73 -18.78 5.25
CA GLY A 399 19.75 -19.42 6.09
C GLY A 399 20.09 -18.63 7.37
N LEU A 400 19.89 -17.30 7.37
CA LEU A 400 20.07 -16.47 8.57
C LEU A 400 19.16 -16.89 9.73
N ARG A 401 18.10 -17.67 9.48
CA ARG A 401 17.32 -18.33 10.52
C ARG A 401 18.19 -19.09 11.53
N ALA A 402 19.34 -19.63 11.10
CA ALA A 402 20.28 -20.33 11.99
C ALA A 402 20.89 -19.43 13.08
N LEU A 403 20.90 -18.10 12.87
CA LEU A 403 21.38 -17.09 13.81
C LEU A 403 20.29 -16.58 14.75
N MET A 404 19.06 -17.08 14.60
CA MET A 404 17.90 -16.70 15.40
C MET A 404 17.55 -17.80 16.38
N GLU A 405 16.90 -17.41 17.47
CA GLU A 405 16.35 -18.33 18.47
C GLU A 405 15.10 -17.72 19.10
N ALA A 406 14.22 -18.57 19.63
CA ALA A 406 13.14 -18.14 20.50
C ALA A 406 13.55 -18.36 21.95
N ASP A 407 13.42 -17.34 22.81
CA ASP A 407 13.69 -17.48 24.24
C ASP A 407 12.67 -18.39 24.93
N ASP A 408 12.82 -18.56 26.25
CA ASP A 408 11.92 -19.34 27.10
C ASP A 408 10.47 -18.81 27.10
N GLN A 409 10.29 -17.52 26.82
CA GLN A 409 8.99 -16.88 26.61
C GLN A 409 8.50 -16.97 25.16
N GLY A 410 9.23 -17.65 24.27
CA GLY A 410 8.94 -17.78 22.85
C GLY A 410 9.13 -16.49 22.04
N LYS A 411 9.87 -15.50 22.54
CA LYS A 411 10.21 -14.28 21.79
C LYS A 411 11.44 -14.52 20.95
N VAL A 412 11.36 -14.12 19.68
CA VAL A 412 12.43 -14.31 18.70
C VAL A 412 13.46 -13.18 18.82
N TYR A 413 14.74 -13.56 18.83
CA TYR A 413 15.88 -12.64 18.84
C TYR A 413 17.05 -13.19 18.00
N TRP A 414 18.01 -12.32 17.67
CA TRP A 414 19.28 -12.72 17.09
C TRP A 414 20.21 -13.25 18.19
N LYS A 415 20.42 -14.57 18.25
CA LYS A 415 21.39 -15.18 19.19
C LYS A 415 22.84 -14.96 18.75
N THR A 416 23.04 -14.68 17.47
CA THR A 416 24.33 -14.30 16.90
C THR A 416 24.13 -13.00 16.12
N ASP A 417 25.01 -12.02 16.34
CA ASP A 417 25.00 -10.75 15.62
C ASP A 417 25.14 -11.03 14.10
N PRO A 418 24.09 -10.73 13.30
CA PRO A 418 24.07 -11.11 11.90
C PRO A 418 25.08 -10.33 11.07
N HIS A 419 25.35 -9.07 11.41
CA HIS A 419 26.31 -8.25 10.66
C HIS A 419 27.74 -8.75 10.87
N LYS A 420 28.10 -9.04 12.13
CA LYS A 420 29.41 -9.64 12.46
C LYS A 420 29.59 -11.01 11.83
N PHE A 421 28.54 -11.83 11.84
CA PHE A 421 28.58 -13.14 11.20
C PHE A 421 28.82 -13.02 9.69
N LEU A 422 28.11 -12.11 9.01
CA LEU A 422 28.29 -11.89 7.57
C LEU A 422 29.68 -11.31 7.23
N ASP A 423 30.39 -10.68 8.17
CA ASP A 423 31.78 -10.21 8.01
C ASP A 423 32.83 -11.30 8.30
N SER A 424 32.39 -12.46 8.81
CA SER A 424 33.28 -13.51 9.28
C SER A 424 33.78 -14.43 8.15
N PRO A 425 34.97 -15.04 8.30
CA PRO A 425 35.42 -16.13 7.43
C PRO A 425 34.45 -17.31 7.38
N ALA A 426 33.66 -17.52 8.44
CA ALA A 426 32.68 -18.60 8.49
C ALA A 426 31.58 -18.40 7.43
N PHE A 427 31.09 -17.17 7.25
CA PHE A 427 30.14 -16.86 6.19
C PHE A 427 30.76 -16.98 4.78
N GLU A 428 32.03 -16.60 4.60
CA GLU A 428 32.73 -16.82 3.33
C GLU A 428 32.72 -18.31 2.94
N ASN A 429 32.97 -19.19 3.92
CA ASN A 429 32.94 -20.64 3.74
C ASN A 429 31.53 -21.16 3.42
N VAL A 430 30.48 -20.59 4.01
CA VAL A 430 29.09 -20.91 3.66
C VAL A 430 28.84 -20.61 2.18
N VAL A 431 29.24 -19.43 1.69
CA VAL A 431 29.07 -19.07 0.27
C VAL A 431 29.89 -19.99 -0.64
N ALA A 432 31.11 -20.34 -0.23
CA ALA A 432 31.97 -21.27 -0.96
C ALA A 432 31.30 -22.66 -1.12
N GLN A 433 30.74 -23.22 -0.05
CA GLN A 433 30.02 -24.51 -0.10
C GLN A 433 28.75 -24.39 -0.96
N TYR A 434 27.99 -23.32 -0.78
CA TYR A 434 26.76 -23.05 -1.52
C TYR A 434 27.01 -22.86 -3.03
N SER A 435 28.20 -22.38 -3.43
CA SER A 435 28.57 -22.26 -4.84
C SER A 435 28.45 -23.60 -5.60
N GLY A 436 28.72 -24.73 -4.94
CA GLY A 436 28.54 -26.05 -5.52
C GLY A 436 27.07 -26.36 -5.87
N VAL A 437 26.11 -25.89 -5.07
CA VAL A 437 24.67 -26.06 -5.34
C VAL A 437 24.24 -25.24 -6.55
N ILE A 438 24.78 -24.03 -6.71
CA ILE A 438 24.54 -23.19 -7.88
C ILE A 438 25.06 -23.88 -9.15
N GLN A 439 26.25 -24.48 -9.09
CA GLN A 439 26.84 -25.22 -10.21
C GLN A 439 25.98 -26.43 -10.60
N GLN A 440 25.51 -27.20 -9.61
CA GLN A 440 24.61 -28.36 -9.83
C GLN A 440 23.25 -27.96 -10.42
N SER A 441 22.86 -26.69 -10.24
CA SER A 441 21.62 -26.13 -10.78
C SER A 441 21.84 -25.45 -12.15
N ASP A 442 22.91 -25.80 -12.86
CA ASP A 442 23.32 -25.22 -14.16
C ASP A 442 23.46 -23.69 -14.13
N TYR A 443 23.76 -23.12 -12.96
CA TYR A 443 23.79 -21.68 -12.73
C TYR A 443 22.47 -20.96 -13.07
N ASP A 444 21.34 -21.67 -13.02
CA ASP A 444 20.00 -21.11 -13.24
C ASP A 444 19.42 -20.56 -11.92
N PRO A 445 19.24 -19.23 -11.78
CA PRO A 445 18.70 -18.65 -10.56
C PRO A 445 17.28 -19.12 -10.22
N GLN A 446 16.47 -19.49 -11.23
CA GLN A 446 15.12 -20.00 -11.00
C GLN A 446 15.16 -21.40 -10.38
N LYS A 447 16.04 -22.28 -10.88
CA LYS A 447 16.23 -23.62 -10.30
C LYS A 447 16.76 -23.50 -8.87
N VAL A 448 17.77 -22.67 -8.64
CA VAL A 448 18.36 -22.45 -7.32
C VAL A 448 17.32 -21.89 -6.34
N GLY A 449 16.63 -20.81 -6.71
CA GLY A 449 15.69 -20.11 -5.84
C GLY A 449 14.40 -20.89 -5.55
N LYS A 450 13.98 -21.80 -6.43
CA LYS A 450 12.79 -22.67 -6.22
C LYS A 450 13.14 -24.03 -5.60
N GLY A 451 14.39 -24.46 -5.70
CA GLY A 451 14.84 -25.78 -5.25
C GLY A 451 14.99 -25.85 -3.73
N ALA A 452 14.23 -26.74 -3.07
CA ALA A 452 14.30 -26.96 -1.62
C ALA A 452 15.70 -27.37 -1.12
N MET A 453 16.46 -28.08 -1.97
CA MET A 453 17.84 -28.48 -1.67
C MET A 453 18.78 -27.29 -1.43
N SER A 454 18.58 -26.17 -2.13
CA SER A 454 19.37 -24.95 -1.94
C SER A 454 19.24 -24.41 -0.53
N TYR A 455 18.00 -24.35 -0.02
CA TYR A 455 17.71 -23.84 1.32
C TYR A 455 18.22 -24.79 2.40
N THR A 456 18.03 -26.10 2.20
CA THR A 456 18.52 -27.12 3.14
C THR A 456 20.05 -27.12 3.24
N ALA A 457 20.74 -27.06 2.11
CA ALA A 457 22.20 -27.03 2.06
C ALA A 457 22.74 -25.78 2.78
N VAL A 458 22.19 -24.60 2.47
CA VAL A 458 22.60 -23.36 3.13
C VAL A 458 22.28 -23.38 4.62
N GLU A 459 21.09 -23.82 5.03
CA GLU A 459 20.72 -23.87 6.45
C GLU A 459 21.68 -24.75 7.25
N ASN A 460 22.06 -25.92 6.72
CA ASN A 460 23.02 -26.81 7.36
C ASN A 460 24.41 -26.18 7.44
N SER A 461 24.89 -25.55 6.37
CA SER A 461 26.18 -24.83 6.37
C SER A 461 26.19 -23.67 7.35
N MET A 462 25.09 -22.90 7.42
CA MET A 462 24.93 -21.80 8.38
C MET A 462 24.94 -22.29 9.83
N LYS A 463 24.18 -23.35 10.14
CA LYS A 463 24.18 -23.96 11.48
C LYS A 463 25.57 -24.44 11.90
N LEU A 464 26.29 -25.10 10.99
CA LEU A 464 27.66 -25.55 11.26
C LEU A 464 28.61 -24.36 11.49
N ALA A 465 28.51 -23.32 10.65
CA ALA A 465 29.32 -22.11 10.77
C ALA A 465 29.10 -21.39 12.12
N VAL A 466 27.87 -21.38 12.63
CA VAL A 466 27.51 -20.80 13.93
C VAL A 466 28.01 -21.63 15.11
N LEU A 467 28.09 -22.96 14.96
CA LEU A 467 28.61 -23.84 16.01
C LEU A 467 30.14 -23.82 16.10
N MET A 468 30.83 -23.49 14.99
CA MET A 468 32.29 -23.52 14.89
C MET A 468 32.96 -22.16 15.08
N GLY A 469 32.19 -21.06 15.01
CA GLY A 469 32.66 -19.70 15.27
C GLY A 469 32.27 -19.23 16.67
#